data_AF-A0A0Q4UVY7-F1
#
_entry.id   AF-A0A0Q4UVY7-F1
#
_cell.length_a   1.000
_cell.length_b   1.000
_cell.length_c   1.000
_cell.angle_alpha   90.00
_cell.angle_beta   90.00
_cell.angle_gamma   90.00
#
_symmetry.space_group_name_H-M   'P 1'
#
loop_
_entity.id
_entity.type
_entity.pdbx_description
1 polymer ?
#
loop_
_entity_poly.entity_id
_entity_poly.type
_entity_poly.pdbx_seq_one_letter_code
_entity_poly.pdbx_strand_id
1 'polypeptide(L)'
;MHAAAVTSDDFEARATALWGLVERGSASLGWVAAGLTSTNEDVRADALGVLDRIGAPETWLPMLSRVADELHEGEARDVLDEMLMRLAGETTSEALPINPGLLFNGRFDAFTQAIAFIDAPLAAVEAADRSWARYIEDHGAGRRTFRPVSGLLEVALSQFEPVTYGVAGALFLATNSDWTAAFSRSGDIMFAETLGNRMQRRSLRTFFSPHIARDGHPVRYGHRVFALADGHGQSRTLEASFQSRWEWDALGQPLPFERVNVATAKRIPDRLTLEDINAYCEHLGIQRSDPLFYGPAGFIVEQDRSEWLRTPRMMTSAEWLRHHS
;
A
#
# COMPACT_ATOMS: atom_id res chain seq x y z
N MET A 1 -11.20 43.54 -4.04
CA MET A 1 -12.45 42.96 -3.53
C MET A 1 -12.22 41.52 -3.06
N HIS A 2 -11.81 40.58 -3.93
CA HIS A 2 -11.52 39.20 -3.52
C HIS A 2 -10.43 39.06 -2.44
N ALA A 3 -9.28 39.74 -2.58
CA ALA A 3 -8.20 39.65 -1.59
C ALA A 3 -8.56 40.11 -0.16
N ALA A 4 -9.54 41.01 -0.01
CA ALA A 4 -10.00 41.49 1.30
C ALA A 4 -11.09 40.59 1.92
N ALA A 5 -11.80 39.82 1.09
CA ALA A 5 -12.82 38.85 1.54
C ALA A 5 -12.18 37.52 1.96
N VAL A 6 -11.00 37.17 1.43
CA VAL A 6 -10.27 35.96 1.84
C VAL A 6 -9.72 36.06 3.27
N THR A 7 -9.62 37.28 3.83
CA THR A 7 -9.17 37.52 5.20
C THR A 7 -10.31 37.65 6.21
N SER A 8 -11.58 37.45 5.82
CA SER A 8 -12.71 37.45 6.75
C SER A 8 -12.98 36.06 7.32
N ASP A 9 -13.42 35.98 8.58
CA ASP A 9 -13.90 34.74 9.21
C ASP A 9 -15.25 34.24 8.63
N ASP A 10 -15.79 34.92 7.61
CA ASP A 10 -16.98 34.48 6.87
C ASP A 10 -16.59 33.48 5.77
N PHE A 11 -16.90 32.21 6.04
CA PHE A 11 -16.59 31.10 5.13
C PHE A 11 -17.27 31.24 3.76
N GLU A 12 -18.54 31.67 3.70
CA GLU A 12 -19.24 31.78 2.42
C GLU A 12 -18.66 32.91 1.57
N ALA A 13 -18.33 34.04 2.20
CA ALA A 13 -17.69 35.17 1.54
C ALA A 13 -16.28 34.79 1.03
N ARG A 14 -15.50 34.06 1.83
CA ARG A 14 -14.17 33.54 1.46
C ARG A 14 -14.27 32.56 0.29
N ALA A 15 -15.15 31.55 0.36
CA ALA A 15 -15.35 30.59 -0.73
C ALA A 15 -15.78 31.25 -2.04
N THR A 16 -16.74 32.19 -1.99
CA THR A 16 -17.18 32.98 -3.15
C THR A 16 -16.03 33.78 -3.74
N ALA A 17 -15.18 34.37 -2.89
CA ALA A 17 -14.02 35.12 -3.36
C ALA A 17 -12.98 34.24 -4.07
N LEU A 18 -12.75 33.01 -3.58
CA LEU A 18 -11.85 32.05 -4.20
C LEU A 18 -12.36 31.60 -5.58
N TRP A 19 -13.67 31.34 -5.72
CA TRP A 19 -14.26 31.04 -7.03
C TRP A 19 -14.11 32.18 -8.03
N GLY A 20 -14.27 33.43 -7.59
CA GLY A 20 -14.01 34.60 -8.43
C GLY A 20 -12.54 34.72 -8.88
N LEU A 21 -11.59 34.18 -8.11
CA LEU A 21 -10.19 34.08 -8.52
C LEU A 21 -9.98 32.95 -9.54
N VAL A 22 -10.66 31.80 -9.36
CA VAL A 22 -10.64 30.69 -10.33
C VAL A 22 -11.19 31.13 -11.69
N GLU A 23 -12.32 31.85 -11.72
CA GLU A 23 -12.94 32.36 -12.96
C GLU A 23 -12.02 33.32 -13.74
N ARG A 24 -11.14 34.04 -13.04
CA ARG A 24 -10.15 34.94 -13.65
C ARG A 24 -8.94 34.20 -14.24
N GLY A 25 -8.80 32.90 -13.99
CA GLY A 25 -7.75 32.06 -14.55
C GLY A 25 -6.35 32.60 -14.27
N SER A 26 -5.51 32.66 -15.31
CA SER A 26 -4.11 33.08 -15.22
C SER A 26 -3.91 34.51 -14.68
N ALA A 27 -4.92 35.38 -14.76
CA ALA A 27 -4.85 36.72 -14.17
C ALA A 27 -4.77 36.70 -12.63
N SER A 28 -5.13 35.58 -12.00
CA SER A 28 -5.05 35.38 -10.55
C SER A 28 -3.68 34.88 -10.07
N LEU A 29 -2.76 34.53 -10.98
CA LEU A 29 -1.44 33.98 -10.60
C LEU A 29 -0.63 34.92 -9.70
N GLY A 30 -0.73 36.25 -9.90
CA GLY A 30 -0.06 37.21 -9.02
C GLY A 30 -0.52 37.12 -7.56
N TRP A 31 -1.82 36.89 -7.34
CA TRP A 31 -2.37 36.69 -5.99
C TRP A 31 -1.95 35.33 -5.42
N VAL A 32 -2.00 34.28 -6.23
CA VAL A 32 -1.56 32.93 -5.82
C VAL A 32 -0.11 32.95 -5.36
N ALA A 33 0.80 33.56 -6.12
CA ALA A 33 2.23 33.65 -5.77
C ALA A 33 2.43 34.34 -4.41
N ALA A 34 1.68 35.41 -4.14
CA ALA A 34 1.70 36.09 -2.85
C ALA A 34 1.14 35.19 -1.73
N GLY A 35 0.06 34.46 -1.99
CA GLY A 35 -0.53 33.54 -1.01
C GLY A 35 0.38 32.37 -0.65
N LEU A 36 1.08 31.79 -1.63
CA LEU A 36 2.04 30.69 -1.41
C LEU A 36 3.24 31.10 -0.55
N THR A 37 3.60 32.38 -0.53
CA THR A 37 4.69 32.92 0.30
C THR A 37 4.22 33.48 1.64
N SER A 38 2.92 33.46 1.91
CA SER A 38 2.32 33.89 3.18
C SER A 38 2.85 33.04 4.35
N THR A 39 2.87 33.56 5.57
CA THR A 39 3.12 32.72 6.77
C THR A 39 1.84 32.10 7.33
N ASN A 40 0.67 32.47 6.79
CA ASN A 40 -0.62 31.94 7.19
C ASN A 40 -0.96 30.67 6.38
N GLU A 41 -1.10 29.53 7.05
CA GLU A 41 -1.38 28.23 6.42
C GLU A 41 -2.72 28.21 5.68
N ASP A 42 -3.76 28.87 6.19
CA ASP A 42 -5.06 28.96 5.53
C ASP A 42 -4.98 29.71 4.20
N VAL A 43 -4.18 30.78 4.15
CA VAL A 43 -3.94 31.55 2.92
C VAL A 43 -3.12 30.73 1.92
N ARG A 44 -2.15 29.93 2.40
CA ARG A 44 -1.43 28.99 1.53
C ARG A 44 -2.37 27.92 0.97
N ALA A 45 -3.25 27.36 1.80
CA ALA A 45 -4.24 26.37 1.40
C ALA A 45 -5.19 26.91 0.32
N ASP A 46 -5.72 28.11 0.52
CA ASP A 46 -6.55 28.80 -0.48
C ASP A 46 -5.81 29.05 -1.78
N ALA A 47 -4.55 29.52 -1.70
CA ALA A 47 -3.73 29.76 -2.87
C ALA A 47 -3.48 28.47 -3.66
N LEU A 48 -3.24 27.37 -2.98
CA LEU A 48 -3.07 26.04 -3.59
C LEU A 48 -4.37 25.54 -4.21
N GLY A 49 -5.51 25.68 -3.53
CA GLY A 49 -6.81 25.31 -4.08
C GLY A 49 -7.18 26.10 -5.34
N VAL A 50 -6.89 27.40 -5.38
CA VAL A 50 -7.08 28.21 -6.60
C VAL A 50 -6.11 27.76 -7.69
N LEU A 51 -4.84 27.54 -7.36
CA LEU A 51 -3.78 27.17 -8.31
C LEU A 51 -4.05 25.80 -8.96
N ASP A 52 -4.52 24.83 -8.19
CA ASP A 52 -4.93 23.51 -8.67
C ASP A 52 -5.98 23.61 -9.78
N ARG A 53 -6.97 24.48 -9.60
CA ARG A 53 -8.08 24.66 -10.55
C ARG A 53 -7.69 25.42 -11.81
N ILE A 54 -6.82 26.42 -11.70
CA ILE A 54 -6.42 27.25 -12.85
C ILE A 54 -5.19 26.70 -13.59
N GLY A 55 -4.48 25.75 -12.99
CA GLY A 55 -3.23 25.19 -13.50
C GLY A 55 -2.01 26.04 -13.11
N ALA A 56 -0.95 25.38 -12.66
CA ALA A 56 0.31 26.06 -12.32
C ALA A 56 1.22 26.20 -13.55
N PRO A 57 1.98 27.31 -13.66
CA PRO A 57 3.06 27.40 -14.63
C PRO A 57 4.19 26.40 -14.33
N GLU A 58 4.73 25.72 -15.34
CA GLU A 58 5.87 24.79 -15.19
C GLU A 58 7.08 25.44 -14.50
N THR A 59 7.30 26.74 -14.75
CA THR A 59 8.39 27.52 -14.15
C THR A 59 8.28 27.66 -12.63
N TRP A 60 7.14 27.31 -12.02
CA TRP A 60 6.91 27.40 -10.59
C TRP A 60 7.33 26.15 -9.82
N LEU A 61 7.77 25.09 -10.51
CA LEU A 61 8.19 23.83 -9.88
C LEU A 61 9.19 24.02 -8.70
N PRO A 62 10.25 24.84 -8.81
CA PRO A 62 11.17 25.05 -7.69
C PRO A 62 10.53 25.78 -6.50
N MET A 63 9.59 26.68 -6.74
CA MET A 63 8.86 27.40 -5.68
C MET A 63 7.90 26.46 -4.97
N LEU A 64 7.11 25.71 -5.73
CA LEU A 64 6.16 24.73 -5.21
C LEU A 64 6.86 23.63 -4.41
N SER A 65 8.05 23.19 -4.85
CA SER A 65 8.88 22.22 -4.11
C SER A 65 9.32 22.77 -2.75
N ARG A 66 9.67 24.07 -2.68
CA ARG A 66 10.02 24.71 -1.40
C ARG A 66 8.81 24.84 -0.47
N VAL A 67 7.64 25.23 -1.02
CA VAL A 67 6.40 25.32 -0.23
C VAL A 67 6.02 23.95 0.33
N ALA A 68 6.24 22.89 -0.45
CA ALA A 68 6.05 21.50 -0.05
C ALA A 68 6.94 21.12 1.16
N ASP A 69 8.20 21.55 1.16
CA ASP A 69 9.11 21.32 2.30
C ASP A 69 8.68 22.07 3.57
N GLU A 70 7.92 23.16 3.44
CA GLU A 70 7.47 23.98 4.56
C GLU A 70 6.13 23.50 5.14
N LEU A 71 5.17 23.10 4.30
CA LEU A 71 3.81 22.75 4.74
C LEU A 71 3.77 21.50 5.62
N HIS A 72 2.93 21.53 6.65
CA HIS A 72 2.52 20.34 7.39
C HIS A 72 1.55 19.48 6.56
N GLU A 73 1.39 18.22 6.93
CA GLU A 73 0.37 17.37 6.30
C GLU A 73 -1.05 17.88 6.53
N GLY A 74 -1.87 17.74 5.49
CA GLY A 74 -3.23 18.22 5.42
C GLY A 74 -3.64 18.46 3.97
N GLU A 75 -4.88 18.88 3.77
CA GLU A 75 -5.49 19.05 2.44
C GLU A 75 -4.64 19.92 1.49
N ALA A 76 -4.05 21.01 2.00
CA ALA A 76 -3.17 21.87 1.22
C ALA A 76 -1.92 21.13 0.72
N ARG A 77 -1.31 20.29 1.57
CA ARG A 77 -0.12 19.51 1.22
C ARG A 77 -0.44 18.44 0.18
N ASP A 78 -1.60 17.78 0.32
CA ASP A 78 -2.07 16.75 -0.61
C ASP A 78 -2.26 17.35 -2.01
N VAL A 79 -2.97 18.48 -2.10
CA VAL A 79 -3.17 19.21 -3.36
C VAL A 79 -1.83 19.62 -3.98
N LEU A 80 -0.88 20.09 -3.17
CA LEU A 80 0.44 20.48 -3.65
C LEU A 80 1.27 19.28 -4.15
N ASP A 81 1.25 18.15 -3.45
CA ASP A 81 1.95 16.94 -3.89
C ASP A 81 1.39 16.43 -5.22
N GLU A 82 0.06 16.42 -5.40
CA GLU A 82 -0.58 16.06 -6.67
C GLU A 82 -0.22 17.04 -7.81
N MET A 83 -0.16 18.33 -7.51
CA MET A 83 0.27 19.35 -8.48
C MET A 83 1.74 19.18 -8.87
N LEU A 84 2.63 18.94 -7.90
CA LEU A 84 4.06 18.73 -8.17
C LEU A 84 4.27 17.51 -9.07
N MET A 85 3.55 16.41 -8.82
CA MET A 85 3.58 15.24 -9.70
C MET A 85 3.17 15.59 -11.14
N ARG A 86 2.09 16.37 -11.33
CA ARG A 86 1.66 16.81 -12.67
C ARG A 86 2.66 17.73 -13.37
N LEU A 87 3.27 18.67 -12.62
CA LEU A 87 4.14 19.72 -13.18
C LEU A 87 5.56 19.26 -13.44
N ALA A 88 6.09 18.32 -12.67
CA ALA A 88 7.44 17.80 -12.87
C ALA A 88 7.58 17.05 -14.21
N GLY A 89 6.49 16.84 -14.96
CA GLY A 89 6.50 15.91 -16.09
C GLY A 89 6.84 14.49 -15.65
N GLU A 90 6.82 14.23 -14.34
CA GLU A 90 6.90 12.90 -13.76
C GLU A 90 5.56 12.19 -13.99
N THR A 91 5.30 11.89 -15.26
CA THR A 91 5.26 10.48 -15.59
C THR A 91 6.37 9.79 -14.79
N THR A 92 6.05 9.00 -13.78
CA THR A 92 6.89 7.83 -13.47
C THR A 92 6.80 6.91 -14.70
N SER A 93 7.42 7.33 -15.79
CA SER A 93 7.57 6.61 -17.05
C SER A 93 8.94 6.97 -17.58
N GLU A 94 9.96 6.46 -16.90
CA GLU A 94 10.97 5.62 -17.53
C GLU A 94 11.70 4.85 -16.42
N ALA A 95 11.55 3.53 -16.48
CA ALA A 95 11.87 2.55 -15.43
C ALA A 95 10.97 2.63 -14.19
N LEU A 96 10.33 1.48 -13.89
CA LEU A 96 9.87 1.14 -12.54
C LEU A 96 10.89 1.71 -11.55
N PRO A 97 10.52 2.39 -10.46
CA PRO A 97 11.44 2.45 -9.35
C PRO A 97 11.71 0.98 -9.01
N ILE A 98 12.87 0.48 -9.43
CA ILE A 98 13.48 -0.70 -8.86
C ILE A 98 13.62 -0.29 -7.40
N ASN A 99 12.60 -0.51 -6.60
CA ASN A 99 12.67 -0.24 -5.18
C ASN A 99 13.65 -1.28 -4.68
N PRO A 100 14.90 -0.89 -4.34
CA PRO A 100 15.88 -1.85 -3.86
C PRO A 100 15.29 -2.44 -2.57
N GLY A 101 14.88 -3.71 -2.63
CA GLY A 101 14.13 -4.36 -1.55
C GLY A 101 12.81 -5.03 -1.97
N LEU A 102 12.31 -4.79 -3.19
CA LEU A 102 11.23 -5.62 -3.77
C LEU A 102 11.78 -6.95 -4.29
N LEU A 103 11.05 -8.03 -4.04
CA LEU A 103 11.39 -9.35 -4.58
C LEU A 103 11.35 -9.33 -6.11
N PHE A 104 12.40 -9.85 -6.74
CA PHE A 104 12.55 -9.93 -8.19
C PHE A 104 12.31 -8.59 -8.92
N ASN A 105 12.70 -7.48 -8.31
CA ASN A 105 12.49 -6.12 -8.84
C ASN A 105 11.02 -5.85 -9.20
N GLY A 106 10.09 -6.42 -8.44
CA GLY A 106 8.65 -6.24 -8.59
C GLY A 106 8.00 -7.05 -9.71
N ARG A 107 8.72 -7.94 -10.39
CA ARG A 107 8.14 -8.80 -11.44
C ARG A 107 6.97 -9.66 -10.96
N PHE A 108 6.95 -10.02 -9.67
CA PHE A 108 5.85 -10.75 -9.02
C PHE A 108 5.14 -9.90 -7.95
N ASP A 109 5.11 -8.57 -8.10
CA ASP A 109 4.48 -7.66 -7.12
C ASP A 109 3.02 -8.03 -6.85
N ALA A 110 2.31 -8.54 -7.85
CA ALA A 110 0.93 -9.00 -7.70
C ALA A 110 0.75 -10.01 -6.55
N PHE A 111 1.79 -10.80 -6.26
CA PHE A 111 1.81 -11.78 -5.16
C PHE A 111 2.70 -11.35 -3.99
N THR A 112 3.70 -10.51 -4.21
CA THR A 112 4.75 -10.19 -3.23
C THR A 112 4.62 -8.81 -2.58
N GLN A 113 3.70 -7.97 -3.07
CA GLN A 113 3.32 -6.74 -2.37
C GLN A 113 2.68 -7.06 -1.01
N ALA A 114 1.96 -8.17 -0.90
CA ALA A 114 1.32 -8.66 0.31
C ALA A 114 1.89 -10.04 0.68
N ILE A 115 2.61 -10.13 1.79
CA ILE A 115 3.19 -11.40 2.26
C ILE A 115 2.80 -11.61 3.71
N ALA A 116 2.28 -12.79 4.00
CA ALA A 116 2.00 -13.22 5.36
C ALA A 116 2.97 -14.29 5.83
N PHE A 117 3.12 -14.42 7.14
CA PHE A 117 3.92 -15.47 7.77
C PHE A 117 3.17 -16.04 8.97
N ILE A 118 3.29 -17.35 9.18
CA ILE A 118 2.74 -18.07 10.33
C ILE A 118 3.91 -18.72 11.07
N ASP A 119 4.01 -18.51 12.39
CA ASP A 119 5.08 -19.01 13.25
C ASP A 119 4.87 -20.50 13.57
N ALA A 120 4.96 -21.32 12.52
CA ALA A 120 4.83 -22.76 12.56
C ALA A 120 5.47 -23.41 11.30
N PRO A 121 6.03 -24.61 11.43
CA PRO A 121 6.54 -25.37 10.28
C PRO A 121 5.47 -25.67 9.24
N LEU A 122 5.87 -25.74 7.97
CA LEU A 122 4.97 -25.94 6.82
C LEU A 122 3.98 -27.10 7.00
N ALA A 123 4.44 -28.24 7.51
CA ALA A 123 3.61 -29.43 7.72
C ALA A 123 2.48 -29.19 8.74
N ALA A 124 2.73 -28.39 9.78
CA ALA A 124 1.71 -28.03 10.76
C ALA A 124 0.67 -27.07 10.16
N VAL A 125 1.13 -26.11 9.34
CA VAL A 125 0.25 -25.18 8.61
C VAL A 125 -0.62 -25.93 7.62
N GLU A 126 -0.05 -26.86 6.85
CA GLU A 126 -0.80 -27.68 5.90
C GLU A 126 -1.89 -28.52 6.60
N ALA A 127 -1.55 -29.16 7.72
CA ALA A 127 -2.51 -29.94 8.50
C ALA A 127 -3.66 -29.06 9.03
N ALA A 128 -3.34 -27.86 9.52
CA ALA A 128 -4.32 -26.90 10.01
C ALA A 128 -5.25 -26.39 8.90
N ASP A 129 -4.71 -26.01 7.74
CA ASP A 129 -5.52 -25.53 6.61
C ASP A 129 -6.39 -26.64 6.02
N ARG A 130 -5.87 -27.87 5.90
CA ARG A 130 -6.70 -29.02 5.51
C ARG A 130 -7.83 -29.29 6.49
N SER A 131 -7.58 -29.12 7.79
CA SER A 131 -8.63 -29.25 8.81
C SER A 131 -9.67 -28.14 8.71
N TRP A 132 -9.24 -26.91 8.45
CA TRP A 132 -10.14 -25.77 8.27
C TRP A 132 -10.95 -25.87 6.98
N ALA A 133 -10.33 -26.30 5.88
CA ALA A 133 -10.98 -26.56 4.59
C ALA A 133 -12.13 -27.57 4.71
N ARG A 134 -11.93 -28.68 5.45
CA ARG A 134 -13.02 -29.63 5.73
C ARG A 134 -14.14 -28.98 6.52
N TYR A 135 -13.81 -28.24 7.57
CA TYR A 135 -14.81 -27.54 8.39
C TYR A 135 -15.67 -26.60 7.55
N ILE A 136 -15.07 -25.77 6.69
CA ILE A 136 -15.87 -24.84 5.86
C ILE A 136 -16.67 -25.56 4.77
N GLU A 137 -16.15 -26.65 4.21
CA GLU A 137 -16.86 -27.51 3.25
C GLU A 137 -18.12 -28.12 3.90
N ASP A 138 -18.00 -28.63 5.13
CA ASP A 138 -19.12 -29.16 5.92
C ASP A 138 -20.19 -28.10 6.25
N HIS A 139 -19.82 -26.81 6.19
CA HIS A 139 -20.70 -25.67 6.45
C HIS A 139 -21.12 -24.93 5.18
N GLY A 140 -21.05 -25.59 4.02
CA GLY A 140 -21.60 -25.11 2.75
C GLY A 140 -20.71 -24.13 1.98
N ALA A 141 -19.45 -23.94 2.40
CA ALA A 141 -18.47 -23.30 1.54
C ALA A 141 -17.98 -24.28 0.47
N GLY A 142 -17.52 -23.75 -0.67
CA GLY A 142 -16.99 -24.58 -1.75
C GLY A 142 -15.75 -25.38 -1.32
N ARG A 143 -15.61 -26.58 -1.88
CA ARG A 143 -14.47 -27.49 -1.67
C ARG A 143 -13.13 -26.79 -1.97
N ARG A 144 -12.08 -27.16 -1.23
CA ARG A 144 -10.70 -26.71 -1.52
C ARG A 144 -9.83 -27.88 -1.94
N THR A 145 -9.01 -27.66 -2.96
CA THR A 145 -7.97 -28.59 -3.40
C THR A 145 -6.61 -28.12 -2.91
N PHE A 146 -5.72 -29.08 -2.72
CA PHE A 146 -4.35 -28.85 -2.24
C PHE A 146 -3.41 -29.59 -3.17
N ARG A 147 -2.46 -28.89 -3.77
CA ARG A 147 -1.41 -29.51 -4.57
C ARG A 147 -0.03 -29.16 -4.03
N PRO A 148 0.92 -30.10 -4.02
CA PRO A 148 2.29 -29.78 -3.68
C PRO A 148 2.88 -28.81 -4.73
N VAL A 149 3.79 -27.96 -4.27
CA VAL A 149 4.68 -27.17 -5.11
C VAL A 149 6.11 -27.42 -4.68
N SER A 150 7.02 -27.44 -5.65
CA SER A 150 8.45 -27.55 -5.40
C SER A 150 9.23 -26.57 -6.25
N GLY A 151 10.37 -26.13 -5.72
CA GLY A 151 11.27 -25.16 -6.35
C GLY A 151 11.41 -23.88 -5.54
N LEU A 152 12.42 -23.08 -5.88
CA LEU A 152 12.66 -21.77 -5.28
C LEU A 152 11.48 -20.82 -5.52
N LEU A 153 11.42 -19.73 -4.76
CA LEU A 153 10.28 -18.80 -4.74
C LEU A 153 9.77 -18.40 -6.14
N GLU A 154 10.67 -18.03 -7.06
CA GLU A 154 10.28 -17.64 -8.42
C GLU A 154 9.52 -18.73 -9.18
N VAL A 155 9.96 -19.98 -9.02
CA VAL A 155 9.34 -21.15 -9.66
C VAL A 155 7.99 -21.45 -9.02
N ALA A 156 7.89 -21.30 -7.69
CA ALA A 156 6.63 -21.47 -6.97
C ALA A 156 5.60 -20.39 -7.34
N LEU A 157 6.01 -19.11 -7.43
CA LEU A 157 5.16 -18.00 -7.86
C LEU A 157 4.70 -18.16 -9.31
N SER A 158 5.60 -18.60 -10.20
CA SER A 158 5.26 -18.88 -11.60
C SER A 158 4.23 -20.00 -11.74
N GLN A 159 4.27 -21.00 -10.86
CA GLN A 159 3.26 -22.05 -10.77
C GLN A 159 1.94 -21.57 -10.14
N PHE A 160 1.98 -20.47 -9.39
CA PHE A 160 0.82 -19.92 -8.69
C PHE A 160 -0.03 -18.98 -9.57
N GLU A 161 0.56 -18.48 -10.66
CA GLU A 161 -0.14 -17.77 -11.74
C GLU A 161 -1.36 -18.55 -12.27
N PRO A 162 -2.38 -17.85 -12.79
CA PRO A 162 -2.52 -16.39 -12.90
C PRO A 162 -2.98 -15.70 -11.61
N VAL A 163 -2.82 -14.39 -11.50
CA VAL A 163 -3.53 -13.52 -10.54
C VAL A 163 -5.04 -13.63 -10.79
N THR A 164 -5.85 -13.76 -9.73
CA THR A 164 -7.31 -13.91 -9.83
C THR A 164 -8.01 -12.96 -8.87
N TYR A 165 -8.90 -12.11 -9.39
CA TYR A 165 -9.71 -11.23 -8.56
C TYR A 165 -10.98 -11.92 -8.08
N GLY A 166 -11.34 -11.73 -6.81
CA GLY A 166 -12.58 -12.25 -6.22
C GLY A 166 -12.57 -13.75 -5.93
N VAL A 167 -11.41 -14.42 -6.01
CA VAL A 167 -11.29 -15.84 -5.66
C VAL A 167 -10.16 -16.09 -4.69
N ALA A 168 -10.46 -16.86 -3.65
CA ALA A 168 -9.46 -17.33 -2.71
C ALA A 168 -8.51 -18.33 -3.39
N GLY A 169 -7.22 -18.02 -3.30
CA GLY A 169 -6.14 -18.92 -3.65
C GLY A 169 -4.91 -18.54 -2.83
N ALA A 170 -4.25 -19.53 -2.25
CA ALA A 170 -3.10 -19.31 -1.38
C ALA A 170 -1.93 -20.20 -1.81
N LEU A 171 -0.72 -19.67 -1.73
CA LEU A 171 0.53 -20.41 -1.84
C LEU A 171 1.21 -20.37 -0.48
N PHE A 172 1.56 -21.52 0.06
CA PHE A 172 2.35 -21.64 1.28
C PHE A 172 3.72 -22.23 0.96
N LEU A 173 4.78 -21.63 1.51
CA LEU A 173 6.15 -22.08 1.35
C LEU A 173 6.82 -22.23 2.72
N ALA A 174 7.60 -23.29 2.89
CA ALA A 174 8.58 -23.36 3.97
C ALA A 174 9.56 -22.19 3.85
N THR A 175 10.20 -21.81 4.96
CA THR A 175 11.29 -20.82 4.96
C THR A 175 12.53 -21.42 5.60
N ASN A 176 13.66 -20.71 5.55
CA ASN A 176 14.88 -21.05 6.29
C ASN A 176 14.77 -20.64 7.78
N SER A 177 13.57 -20.70 8.35
CA SER A 177 13.23 -20.43 9.74
C SER A 177 12.02 -21.28 10.15
N ASP A 178 11.53 -21.11 11.38
CA ASP A 178 10.31 -21.76 11.85
C ASP A 178 9.02 -21.17 11.25
N TRP A 179 9.13 -20.07 10.49
CA TRP A 179 8.00 -19.45 9.82
C TRP A 179 7.61 -20.18 8.53
N THR A 180 6.32 -20.22 8.24
CA THR A 180 5.77 -20.56 6.92
C THR A 180 5.32 -19.27 6.25
N ALA A 181 5.81 -19.01 5.04
CA ALA A 181 5.37 -17.88 4.23
C ALA A 181 4.07 -18.21 3.50
N ALA A 182 3.19 -17.22 3.36
CA ALA A 182 1.92 -17.34 2.65
C ALA A 182 1.72 -16.16 1.69
N PHE A 183 1.30 -16.48 0.47
CA PHE A 183 1.02 -15.55 -0.61
C PHE A 183 -0.42 -15.71 -1.07
N SER A 184 -1.02 -14.62 -1.53
CA SER A 184 -2.40 -14.59 -1.98
C SER A 184 -2.49 -14.38 -3.48
N ARG A 185 -3.41 -15.09 -4.14
CA ARG A 185 -3.69 -14.89 -5.57
C ARG A 185 -4.53 -13.64 -5.86
N SER A 186 -5.22 -13.13 -4.85
CA SER A 186 -6.08 -11.94 -4.93
C SER A 186 -5.52 -10.73 -4.20
N GLY A 187 -4.39 -10.89 -3.49
CA GLY A 187 -3.83 -9.89 -2.57
C GLY A 187 -4.39 -9.96 -1.14
N ASP A 188 -5.48 -10.69 -0.90
CA ASP A 188 -6.03 -10.89 0.44
C ASP A 188 -5.20 -11.92 1.22
N ILE A 189 -4.46 -11.45 2.22
CA ILE A 189 -3.60 -12.25 3.10
C ILE A 189 -4.18 -12.48 4.51
N MET A 190 -5.44 -12.09 4.76
CA MET A 190 -6.09 -12.23 6.08
C MET A 190 -6.27 -13.69 6.51
N PHE A 191 -6.29 -14.62 5.55
CA PHE A 191 -6.38 -16.05 5.83
C PHE A 191 -5.22 -16.57 6.70
N ALA A 192 -4.03 -15.98 6.58
CA ALA A 192 -2.86 -16.42 7.34
C ALA A 192 -2.99 -16.09 8.83
N GLU A 193 -3.54 -14.91 9.15
CA GLU A 193 -3.87 -14.54 10.53
C GLU A 193 -4.98 -15.44 11.09
N THR A 194 -5.99 -15.76 10.28
CA THR A 194 -7.04 -16.71 10.67
C THR A 194 -6.45 -18.08 11.01
N LEU A 195 -5.52 -18.60 10.19
CA LEU A 195 -4.84 -19.86 10.46
C LEU A 195 -3.94 -19.77 11.70
N GLY A 196 -3.15 -18.69 11.85
CA GLY A 196 -2.32 -18.44 13.03
C GLY A 196 -3.14 -18.46 14.32
N ASN A 197 -4.25 -17.72 14.36
CA ASN A 197 -5.17 -17.69 15.51
C ASN A 197 -5.77 -19.07 15.81
N ARG A 198 -6.18 -19.83 14.79
CA ARG A 198 -6.69 -21.20 14.98
C ARG A 198 -5.63 -22.16 15.51
N MET A 199 -4.37 -21.94 15.17
CA MET A 199 -3.23 -22.70 15.66
C MET A 199 -2.70 -22.18 17.01
N GLN A 200 -3.22 -21.06 17.52
CA GLN A 200 -2.68 -20.31 18.65
C GLN A 200 -1.18 -20.00 18.45
N ARG A 201 -0.85 -19.51 17.25
CA ARG A 201 0.51 -19.14 16.83
C ARG A 201 0.55 -17.69 16.39
N ARG A 202 1.74 -17.11 16.50
CA ARG A 202 1.99 -15.77 15.95
C ARG A 202 1.80 -15.78 14.44
N SER A 203 1.29 -14.67 13.93
CA SER A 203 1.22 -14.44 12.49
C SER A 203 1.62 -13.00 12.18
N LEU A 204 2.33 -12.82 11.07
CA LEU A 204 2.73 -11.52 10.58
C LEU A 204 2.07 -11.28 9.22
N ARG A 205 1.52 -10.08 9.01
CA ARG A 205 1.10 -9.59 7.70
C ARG A 205 1.96 -8.39 7.34
N THR A 206 2.47 -8.40 6.12
CA THR A 206 3.20 -7.27 5.54
C THR A 206 2.55 -6.87 4.23
N PHE A 207 2.44 -5.56 4.01
CA PHE A 207 2.00 -5.02 2.74
C PHE A 207 2.93 -3.87 2.35
N PHE A 208 3.36 -3.81 1.10
CA PHE A 208 4.04 -2.65 0.55
C PHE A 208 3.67 -2.43 -0.90
N SER A 209 3.05 -1.29 -1.16
CA SER A 209 2.67 -0.80 -2.47
C SER A 209 2.98 0.69 -2.52
N PRO A 210 3.84 1.17 -3.45
CA PRO A 210 4.01 2.60 -3.67
C PRO A 210 2.71 3.21 -4.22
N HIS A 211 2.51 4.50 -3.96
CA HIS A 211 1.49 5.26 -4.67
C HIS A 211 2.05 5.70 -6.01
N ILE A 212 1.34 5.38 -7.09
CA ILE A 212 1.73 5.74 -8.46
C ILE A 212 0.52 6.39 -9.14
N ALA A 213 0.72 7.58 -9.68
CA ALA A 213 -0.25 8.30 -10.49
C ALA A 213 0.27 8.45 -11.93
N ARG A 214 -0.63 8.32 -12.91
CA ARG A 214 -0.37 8.56 -14.33
C ARG A 214 -1.44 9.49 -14.86
N ASP A 215 -1.02 10.56 -15.54
CA ASP A 215 -1.92 11.58 -16.09
C ASP A 215 -2.89 12.16 -15.03
N GLY A 216 -2.42 12.32 -13.79
CA GLY A 216 -3.23 12.81 -12.67
C GLY A 216 -4.21 11.78 -12.09
N HIS A 217 -4.16 10.52 -12.52
CA HIS A 217 -5.02 9.45 -12.03
C HIS A 217 -4.20 8.36 -11.30
N PRO A 218 -4.60 7.94 -10.09
CA PRO A 218 -3.98 6.81 -9.42
C PRO A 218 -4.07 5.53 -10.24
N VAL A 219 -2.92 4.97 -10.63
CA VAL A 219 -2.80 3.63 -11.24
C VAL A 219 -2.40 2.58 -10.20
N ARG A 220 -1.79 3.03 -9.09
CA ARG A 220 -1.50 2.19 -7.92
C ARG A 220 -1.75 3.00 -6.65
N TYR A 221 -2.58 2.47 -5.77
CA TYR A 221 -2.82 3.08 -4.46
C TYR A 221 -1.69 2.70 -3.50
N GLY A 222 -1.19 3.70 -2.78
CA GLY A 222 -0.15 3.49 -1.78
C GLY A 222 -0.69 2.72 -0.59
N HIS A 223 0.01 1.67 -0.16
CA HIS A 223 -0.40 0.89 1.01
C HIS A 223 0.80 0.23 1.67
N ARG A 224 0.95 0.43 2.97
CA ARG A 224 2.10 -0.03 3.75
C ARG A 224 1.60 -0.57 5.07
N VAL A 225 1.84 -1.84 5.34
CA VAL A 225 1.32 -2.52 6.53
C VAL A 225 2.41 -3.35 7.17
N PHE A 226 2.52 -3.25 8.48
CA PHE A 226 3.14 -4.23 9.35
C PHE A 226 2.13 -4.58 10.45
N ALA A 227 1.63 -5.81 10.46
CA ALA A 227 0.66 -6.27 11.45
C ALA A 227 1.09 -7.62 12.04
N LEU A 228 1.53 -7.60 13.30
CA LEU A 228 1.91 -8.78 14.07
C LEU A 228 0.79 -9.13 15.03
N ALA A 229 0.23 -10.34 14.90
CA ALA A 229 -0.69 -10.93 15.86
C ALA A 229 0.03 -12.03 16.65
N ASP A 230 -0.24 -12.12 17.95
CA ASP A 230 0.42 -13.07 18.85
C ASP A 230 -0.26 -14.46 18.92
N GLY A 231 -1.41 -14.63 18.28
CA GLY A 231 -2.24 -15.83 18.34
C GLY A 231 -3.17 -15.90 19.55
N HIS A 232 -3.13 -14.90 20.43
CA HIS A 232 -3.94 -14.77 21.65
C HIS A 232 -4.79 -13.49 21.68
N GLY A 233 -4.85 -12.76 20.56
CA GLY A 233 -5.67 -11.57 20.39
C GLY A 233 -4.95 -10.26 20.68
N GLN A 234 -3.67 -10.29 21.07
CA GLN A 234 -2.84 -9.09 21.07
C GLN A 234 -2.26 -8.88 19.67
N SER A 235 -2.37 -7.66 19.18
CA SER A 235 -1.77 -7.27 17.91
C SER A 235 -1.04 -5.94 18.00
N ARG A 236 0.01 -5.81 17.20
CA ARG A 236 0.63 -4.53 16.85
C ARG A 236 0.42 -4.32 15.36
N THR A 237 -0.28 -3.25 15.01
CA THR A 237 -0.52 -2.86 13.61
C THR A 237 0.02 -1.46 13.39
N LEU A 238 0.78 -1.31 12.29
CA LEU A 238 1.20 -0.05 11.71
C LEU A 238 0.73 -0.04 10.27
N GLU A 239 -0.01 0.99 9.88
CA GLU A 239 -0.60 1.09 8.55
C GLU A 239 -0.53 2.53 8.03
N ALA A 240 0.05 2.71 6.84
CA ALA A 240 -0.05 3.92 6.04
C ALA A 240 -0.78 3.55 4.74
N SER A 241 -1.95 4.13 4.49
CA SER A 241 -2.75 3.82 3.31
C SER A 241 -3.17 5.08 2.57
N PHE A 242 -3.23 5.02 1.24
CA PHE A 242 -3.76 6.08 0.41
C PHE A 242 -5.15 5.66 -0.08
N GLN A 243 -6.18 6.38 0.36
CA GLN A 243 -7.54 6.24 -0.17
C GLN A 243 -7.87 7.45 -1.05
N SER A 244 -8.48 8.49 -0.47
CA SER A 244 -8.57 9.83 -1.06
C SER A 244 -7.40 10.73 -0.66
N ARG A 245 -6.73 10.39 0.44
CA ARG A 245 -5.52 11.02 0.98
C ARG A 245 -4.73 9.95 1.74
N TRP A 246 -3.52 10.30 2.18
CA TRP A 246 -2.76 9.44 3.08
C TRP A 246 -3.39 9.42 4.48
N GLU A 247 -3.53 8.22 5.03
CA GLU A 247 -4.05 7.97 6.37
C GLU A 247 -3.05 7.10 7.13
N TRP A 248 -2.96 7.31 8.44
CA TRP A 248 -2.05 6.60 9.33
C TRP A 248 -2.79 6.02 10.51
N ASP A 249 -2.64 4.71 10.69
CA ASP A 249 -3.19 3.95 11.81
C ASP A 249 -2.07 3.21 12.56
N ALA A 250 -2.09 3.32 13.88
CA ALA A 250 -1.19 2.58 14.76
C ALA A 250 -1.96 2.03 15.96
N LEU A 251 -2.02 0.71 16.08
CA LEU A 251 -2.75 -0.01 17.12
C LEU A 251 -1.81 -0.90 17.94
N GLY A 252 -2.13 -1.10 19.22
CA GLY A 252 -1.31 -1.91 20.12
C GLY A 252 -0.08 -1.20 20.67
N GLN A 253 0.69 -1.92 21.49
CA GLN A 253 1.91 -1.39 22.11
C GLN A 253 3.08 -1.42 21.11
N PRO A 254 3.92 -0.36 21.06
CA PRO A 254 5.14 -0.38 20.25
C PRO A 254 6.05 -1.56 20.60
N LEU A 255 6.60 -2.21 19.58
CA LEU A 255 7.60 -3.26 19.71
C LEU A 255 8.98 -2.63 20.01
N PRO A 256 9.86 -3.34 20.74
CA PRO A 256 11.13 -2.79 21.21
C PRO A 256 12.12 -2.43 20.08
N PHE A 257 11.87 -2.91 18.87
CA PHE A 257 12.69 -2.67 17.69
C PHE A 257 12.05 -1.68 16.69
N GLU A 258 10.87 -1.14 16.98
CA GLU A 258 10.26 -0.11 16.13
C GLU A 258 11.15 1.15 16.11
N ARG A 259 11.32 1.74 14.93
CA ARG A 259 12.02 3.02 14.77
C ARG A 259 11.29 4.10 15.57
N VAL A 260 12.04 4.80 16.43
CA VAL A 260 11.50 5.73 17.44
C VAL A 260 10.55 6.79 16.86
N ASN A 261 10.84 7.28 15.65
CA ASN A 261 10.12 8.39 15.02
C ASN A 261 9.15 7.96 13.90
N VAL A 262 8.75 6.68 13.86
CA VAL A 262 7.79 6.14 12.87
C VAL A 262 6.51 6.97 12.84
N ALA A 263 5.88 7.16 14.01
CA ALA A 263 4.60 7.87 14.08
C ALA A 263 4.72 9.40 13.89
N THR A 264 5.93 9.96 13.94
CA THR A 264 6.16 11.41 13.95
C THR A 264 6.86 11.91 12.69
N ALA A 265 7.07 11.06 11.68
CA ALA A 265 7.61 11.52 10.41
C ALA A 265 6.66 12.55 9.78
N LYS A 266 7.23 13.61 9.20
CA LYS A 266 6.47 14.76 8.66
C LYS A 266 5.45 14.34 7.60
N ARG A 267 5.73 13.28 6.85
CA ARG A 267 4.85 12.69 5.84
C ARG A 267 4.43 11.28 6.28
N ILE A 268 3.14 10.98 6.31
CA ILE A 268 2.50 9.67 6.48
C ILE A 268 3.13 8.60 5.60
N PRO A 269 3.34 8.82 4.28
CA PRO A 269 4.06 7.86 3.47
C PRO A 269 5.42 7.51 4.10
N ASP A 270 6.13 8.46 4.71
CA ASP A 270 7.45 8.25 5.28
C ASP A 270 7.43 7.68 6.72
N ARG A 271 6.23 7.49 7.30
CA ARG A 271 6.05 6.92 8.64
C ARG A 271 6.37 5.42 8.69
N LEU A 272 6.08 4.68 7.62
CA LEU A 272 6.44 3.25 7.49
C LEU A 272 7.03 2.99 6.11
N THR A 273 8.34 2.81 6.02
CA THR A 273 9.04 2.54 4.76
C THR A 273 9.16 1.03 4.49
N LEU A 274 9.51 0.64 3.26
CA LEU A 274 9.84 -0.76 2.96
C LEU A 274 11.07 -1.23 3.77
N GLU A 275 12.03 -0.35 4.00
CA GLU A 275 13.20 -0.60 4.84
C GLU A 275 12.77 -0.90 6.29
N ASP A 276 11.86 -0.10 6.86
CA ASP A 276 11.31 -0.35 8.21
C ASP A 276 10.61 -1.72 8.26
N ILE A 277 9.76 -2.04 7.28
CA ILE A 277 9.05 -3.32 7.22
C ILE A 277 10.05 -4.49 7.17
N ASN A 278 11.09 -4.39 6.33
CA ASN A 278 12.10 -5.43 6.20
C ASN A 278 12.93 -5.56 7.50
N ALA A 279 13.36 -4.46 8.10
CA ALA A 279 14.08 -4.47 9.38
C ALA A 279 13.24 -5.10 10.51
N TYR A 280 11.94 -4.79 10.57
CA TYR A 280 11.04 -5.40 11.55
C TYR A 280 10.84 -6.89 11.31
N CYS A 281 10.79 -7.34 10.06
CA CYS A 281 10.79 -8.76 9.72
C CYS A 281 12.08 -9.44 10.18
N GLU A 282 13.23 -8.81 9.99
CA GLU A 282 14.53 -9.36 10.39
C GLU A 282 14.62 -9.59 11.90
N HIS A 283 14.08 -8.68 12.72
CA HIS A 283 13.97 -8.86 14.18
C HIS A 283 13.11 -10.07 14.59
N LEU A 284 12.23 -10.54 13.70
CA LEU A 284 11.41 -11.74 13.88
C LEU A 284 12.04 -13.00 13.25
N GLY A 285 13.25 -12.88 12.68
CA GLY A 285 13.92 -13.97 11.96
C GLY A 285 13.41 -14.18 10.54
N ILE A 286 12.74 -13.19 9.95
CA ILE A 286 12.15 -13.26 8.61
C ILE A 286 12.95 -12.38 7.65
N GLN A 287 13.57 -12.99 6.63
CA GLN A 287 14.28 -12.26 5.57
C GLN A 287 13.34 -12.01 4.38
N ARG A 288 12.35 -11.13 4.57
CA ARG A 288 11.23 -10.88 3.63
C ARG A 288 11.67 -10.55 2.20
N SER A 289 12.77 -9.81 2.04
CA SER A 289 13.26 -9.34 0.74
C SER A 289 14.26 -10.27 0.07
N ASP A 290 14.69 -11.35 0.73
CA ASP A 290 15.65 -12.31 0.19
C ASP A 290 14.92 -13.50 -0.47
N PRO A 291 15.02 -13.70 -1.79
CA PRO A 291 14.44 -14.86 -2.46
C PRO A 291 14.92 -16.21 -1.91
N LEU A 292 16.13 -16.27 -1.32
CA LEU A 292 16.71 -17.50 -0.78
C LEU A 292 16.19 -17.86 0.60
N PHE A 293 15.51 -16.94 1.29
CA PHE A 293 14.83 -17.21 2.56
C PHE A 293 13.69 -18.21 2.41
N TYR A 294 13.05 -18.22 1.24
CA TYR A 294 11.91 -19.06 0.93
C TYR A 294 12.38 -20.44 0.46
N GLY A 295 12.06 -21.45 1.24
CA GLY A 295 12.46 -22.83 1.01
C GLY A 295 11.76 -23.46 -0.21
N PRO A 296 12.28 -24.59 -0.71
CA PRO A 296 11.84 -25.18 -1.96
C PRO A 296 10.56 -26.02 -1.85
N ALA A 297 9.97 -26.15 -0.66
CA ALA A 297 8.81 -27.00 -0.40
C ALA A 297 7.60 -26.13 -0.06
N GLY A 298 6.45 -26.52 -0.61
CA GLY A 298 5.20 -25.80 -0.35
C GLY A 298 3.97 -26.53 -0.86
N PHE A 299 2.84 -25.85 -0.74
CA PHE A 299 1.59 -26.28 -1.36
C PHE A 299 0.75 -25.08 -1.81
N ILE A 300 -0.08 -25.31 -2.81
CA ILE A 300 -1.07 -24.36 -3.30
C ILE A 300 -2.46 -24.85 -2.90
N VAL A 301 -3.28 -23.91 -2.42
CA VAL A 301 -4.67 -24.11 -2.04
C VAL A 301 -5.55 -23.36 -3.01
N GLU A 302 -6.52 -24.06 -3.59
CA GLU A 302 -7.44 -23.49 -4.56
C GLU A 302 -8.87 -23.85 -4.18
N GLN A 303 -9.78 -22.91 -4.36
CA GLN A 303 -11.20 -23.23 -4.30
C GLN A 303 -11.61 -23.98 -5.57
N ASP A 304 -12.42 -25.04 -5.42
CA ASP A 304 -13.06 -25.72 -6.53
C ASP A 304 -14.08 -24.76 -7.18
N ARG A 305 -13.93 -24.58 -8.49
CA ARG A 305 -14.71 -23.62 -9.30
C ARG A 305 -15.64 -24.33 -10.28
N SER A 306 -15.75 -25.66 -10.21
CA SER A 306 -16.52 -26.45 -11.17
C SER A 306 -18.01 -26.04 -11.25
N GLU A 307 -18.56 -25.49 -10.17
CA GLU A 307 -19.97 -25.06 -10.08
C GLU A 307 -20.17 -23.55 -10.28
N TRP A 308 -19.13 -22.79 -10.63
CA TRP A 308 -19.23 -21.33 -10.71
C TRP A 308 -19.85 -20.86 -12.03
N LEU A 309 -20.83 -19.96 -11.94
CA LEU A 309 -21.52 -19.39 -13.11
C LEU A 309 -20.72 -18.32 -13.86
N ARG A 310 -19.65 -17.79 -13.25
CA ARG A 310 -18.82 -16.73 -13.85
C ARG A 310 -17.35 -17.09 -13.76
N THR A 311 -16.65 -16.94 -14.88
CA THR A 311 -15.19 -17.05 -14.92
C THR A 311 -14.56 -15.84 -14.22
N PRO A 312 -13.67 -16.05 -13.25
CA PRO A 312 -12.95 -14.95 -12.60
C PRO A 312 -12.12 -14.16 -13.60
N ARG A 313 -11.93 -12.87 -13.35
CA ARG A 313 -10.93 -12.08 -14.08
C ARG A 313 -9.54 -12.60 -13.71
N MET A 314 -8.78 -12.98 -14.74
CA MET A 314 -7.42 -13.49 -14.62
C MET A 314 -6.43 -12.55 -15.28
N MET A 315 -5.22 -12.51 -14.75
CA MET A 315 -4.14 -11.66 -15.26
C MET A 315 -2.80 -12.28 -14.86
N THR A 316 -1.84 -12.32 -15.77
CA THR A 316 -0.45 -12.70 -15.45
C THR A 316 0.23 -11.60 -14.63
N SER A 317 1.28 -11.88 -13.85
CA SER A 317 2.04 -10.82 -13.16
C SER A 317 2.61 -9.80 -14.14
N ALA A 318 2.97 -10.21 -15.37
CA ALA A 318 3.45 -9.30 -16.39
C ALA A 318 2.36 -8.33 -16.88
N GLU A 319 1.12 -8.79 -17.04
CA GLU A 319 -0.02 -7.92 -17.32
C GLU A 319 -0.35 -7.04 -16.12
N TRP A 320 -0.33 -7.60 -14.91
CA TRP A 320 -0.58 -6.87 -13.68
C TRP A 320 0.39 -5.70 -13.53
N LEU A 321 1.68 -5.95 -13.75
CA LEU A 321 2.71 -4.92 -13.68
C LEU A 321 2.40 -3.80 -14.67
N ARG A 322 2.12 -4.11 -15.94
CA ARG A 322 1.75 -3.07 -16.95
C ARG A 322 0.55 -2.22 -16.57
N HIS A 323 -0.40 -2.77 -15.81
CA HIS A 323 -1.58 -2.04 -15.36
C HIS A 323 -1.33 -1.17 -14.11
N HIS A 324 -0.33 -1.50 -13.30
CA HIS A 324 -0.09 -0.89 -11.98
C HIS A 324 1.30 -0.24 -11.83
N SER A 325 2.06 -0.16 -12.93
CA SER A 325 3.27 0.64 -13.10
C SER A 325 2.99 1.72 -14.11
#